data_AF-A0A8J2YUF8-F1
#
_entry.id   AF-A0A8J2YUF8-F1
#
_cell.length_a   1.000
_cell.length_b   1.000
_cell.length_c   1.000
_cell.angle_alpha   90.00
_cell.angle_beta   90.00
_cell.angle_gamma   90.00
#
_symmetry.space_group_name_H-M   'P 1'
#
loop_
_entity.id
_entity.type
_entity.pdbx_description
1 polymer ?
#
loop_
_entity_poly.entity_id
_entity_poly.type
_entity_poly.pdbx_seq_one_letter_code
_entity_poly.pdbx_strand_id
1 'polypeptide(L)'
;MTLHHGTVVAFDGRAVMLRGQPGTGKSDLALRLIALGAELVADDQVELVAEGDGIVARAPPTIAGMIEVRGLGIRTLPHRPWASLALVADLVAPDKVERLPEPATAMIEGREIPILTLDPFTASAPIKLLLALGLSPTAGAGPRIGYKQRAMIDPSPAQGLTQDVPPVVASARVVLVTGLSGAGRSTALKMLEDMGYEAVDNLPLSLLPRLVGATGRRARPIAVGIDIRTRDFAVTGLLAELDRLIAAERIEAKLVFLDCDDDALARRYTETRRRHPLAGDRPVMDGIRLERDRVSPLRARADVVIDTSVLKPQDLKRLLTGHFGLGGRPSLGIFVTSFSFRQGLPREADLVFDVRFLDNPYYDPVLRPLTGLDAPVQAHITADPVFADFFDNLVRLIQPLLPRYDHEGKSYLTIAIGCTGGRHRSVYVAERIGAWLAAHGQTVTVAHRDISRPVNHHAEVPMDDKPVSPSSSTLREHA
;
A
#
# COMPACT_ATOMS: atom_id res chain seq x y z
N MET A 1 -43.57 -18.11 25.30
CA MET A 1 -42.15 -17.90 25.64
C MET A 1 -41.49 -19.26 25.62
N THR A 2 -40.82 -19.52 24.52
CA THR A 2 -40.14 -20.79 24.27
C THR A 2 -38.65 -20.51 24.15
N LEU A 3 -37.85 -21.44 24.67
CA LEU A 3 -36.40 -21.39 24.57
C LEU A 3 -35.98 -22.14 23.30
N HIS A 4 -35.21 -21.48 22.45
CA HIS A 4 -34.70 -22.06 21.21
C HIS A 4 -33.18 -22.07 21.22
N HIS A 5 -32.60 -23.10 20.59
CA HIS A 5 -31.16 -23.15 20.36
C HIS A 5 -30.78 -22.37 19.11
N GLY A 6 -29.90 -21.39 19.26
CA GLY A 6 -29.47 -20.53 18.17
C GLY A 6 -28.73 -19.29 18.65
N THR A 7 -28.27 -18.48 17.69
CA THR A 7 -27.61 -17.20 17.97
C THR A 7 -28.39 -16.10 17.26
N VAL A 8 -28.74 -15.03 17.97
CA VAL A 8 -29.45 -13.88 17.41
C VAL A 8 -28.56 -12.64 17.43
N VAL A 9 -28.49 -11.98 16.28
CA VAL A 9 -27.87 -10.66 16.13
C VAL A 9 -28.84 -9.72 15.43
N ALA A 10 -28.72 -8.42 15.67
CA ALA A 10 -29.64 -7.43 15.13
C ALA A 10 -28.91 -6.24 14.49
N PHE A 11 -29.43 -5.77 13.36
CA PHE A 11 -29.05 -4.49 12.76
C PHE A 11 -30.22 -3.53 12.95
N ASP A 12 -29.99 -2.38 13.61
CA ASP A 12 -31.00 -1.36 13.85
C ASP A 12 -32.33 -1.91 14.39
N GLY A 13 -32.26 -2.91 15.29
CA GLY A 13 -33.42 -3.55 15.92
C GLY A 13 -34.10 -4.65 15.10
N ARG A 14 -33.69 -4.90 13.84
CA ARG A 14 -34.13 -6.02 13.01
C ARG A 14 -33.18 -7.21 13.18
N ALA A 15 -33.69 -8.30 13.73
CA ALA A 15 -32.89 -9.45 14.11
C ALA A 15 -32.92 -10.58 13.07
N VAL A 16 -31.80 -11.27 12.97
CA VAL A 16 -31.69 -12.58 12.31
C VAL A 16 -31.33 -13.64 13.34
N MET A 17 -32.04 -14.77 13.31
CA MET A 17 -31.73 -15.94 14.12
C MET A 17 -30.95 -16.96 13.31
N LEU A 18 -29.74 -17.27 13.74
CA LEU A 18 -28.88 -18.30 13.16
C LEU A 18 -29.15 -19.64 13.85
N ARG A 19 -29.64 -20.63 13.08
CA ARG A 19 -29.93 -21.98 13.55
C ARG A 19 -29.04 -23.01 12.88
N GLY A 20 -28.84 -24.13 13.54
CA GLY A 20 -28.05 -25.24 13.03
C GLY A 20 -27.52 -26.10 14.17
N GLN A 21 -27.00 -27.27 13.84
CA GLN A 21 -26.41 -28.18 14.83
C GLN A 21 -25.22 -27.52 15.57
N PRO A 22 -24.84 -28.02 16.75
CA PRO A 22 -23.61 -27.59 17.41
C PRO A 22 -22.40 -27.70 16.46
N GLY A 23 -21.55 -26.68 16.41
CA GLY A 23 -20.36 -26.67 15.54
C GLY A 23 -20.59 -26.24 14.09
N THR A 24 -21.82 -25.93 13.66
CA THR A 24 -22.07 -25.46 12.28
C THR A 24 -21.52 -24.06 11.99
N GLY A 25 -21.06 -23.30 12.98
CA GLY A 25 -20.48 -21.97 12.78
C GLY A 25 -21.41 -20.79 13.13
N LYS A 26 -22.47 -21.01 13.92
CA LYS A 26 -23.39 -19.95 14.39
C LYS A 26 -22.67 -18.76 15.01
N SER A 27 -21.87 -19.00 16.05
CA SER A 27 -21.16 -17.93 16.78
C SER A 27 -20.07 -17.27 15.93
N ASP A 28 -19.42 -18.00 15.02
CA ASP A 28 -18.45 -17.43 14.08
C ASP A 28 -19.13 -16.48 13.08
N LEU A 29 -20.26 -16.89 12.50
CA LEU A 29 -21.03 -16.03 11.61
C LEU A 29 -21.62 -14.82 12.36
N ALA A 30 -22.07 -15.00 13.60
CA ALA A 30 -22.53 -13.91 14.46
C ALA A 30 -21.42 -12.88 14.70
N LEU A 31 -20.20 -13.30 15.00
CA LEU A 31 -19.05 -12.39 15.15
C LEU A 31 -18.75 -11.60 13.86
N ARG A 32 -18.84 -12.25 12.69
CA ARG A 32 -18.67 -11.58 11.39
C ARG A 32 -19.78 -10.56 11.12
N LEU A 33 -21.02 -10.84 11.52
CA LEU A 33 -22.14 -9.88 11.46
C LEU A 33 -21.95 -8.73 12.45
N ILE A 34 -21.47 -9.00 13.66
CA ILE A 34 -21.15 -7.98 14.66
C ILE A 34 -20.03 -7.05 14.16
N ALA A 35 -19.01 -7.60 13.51
CA ALA A 35 -17.96 -6.82 12.85
C ALA A 35 -18.46 -5.95 11.67
N LEU A 36 -19.67 -6.22 11.17
CA LEU A 36 -20.37 -5.41 10.17
C LEU A 36 -21.38 -4.43 10.78
N GLY A 37 -21.57 -4.45 12.10
CA GLY A 37 -22.48 -3.53 12.78
C GLY A 37 -23.67 -4.16 13.47
N ALA A 38 -23.78 -5.49 13.46
CA ALA A 38 -24.83 -6.14 14.24
C ALA A 38 -24.52 -5.99 15.74
N GLU A 39 -25.57 -5.87 16.53
CA GLU A 39 -25.51 -6.02 17.98
C GLU A 39 -25.85 -7.47 18.33
N LEU A 40 -25.10 -8.06 19.27
CA LEU A 40 -25.45 -9.36 19.83
C LEU A 40 -26.77 -9.23 20.59
N VAL A 41 -27.72 -10.15 20.39
CA VAL A 41 -28.95 -10.22 21.20
C VAL A 41 -28.87 -11.42 22.13
N ALA A 42 -28.53 -12.60 21.61
CA ALA A 42 -28.42 -13.84 22.37
C ALA A 42 -27.48 -14.83 21.65
N ASP A 43 -26.77 -15.68 22.39
CA ASP A 43 -25.97 -16.79 21.86
C ASP A 43 -26.33 -18.09 22.57
N ASP A 44 -26.29 -19.20 21.82
CA ASP A 44 -26.66 -20.57 22.20
C ASP A 44 -28.12 -20.81 22.63
N GLN A 45 -28.69 -19.98 23.50
CA GLN A 45 -30.08 -20.04 23.93
C GLN A 45 -30.79 -18.70 23.76
N VAL A 46 -31.97 -18.74 23.15
CA VAL A 46 -32.75 -17.56 22.76
C VAL A 46 -34.18 -17.73 23.23
N GLU A 47 -34.70 -16.73 23.93
CA GLU A 47 -36.11 -16.65 24.30
C GLU A 47 -36.88 -15.93 23.19
N LEU A 48 -37.84 -16.63 22.58
CA LEU A 48 -38.73 -16.05 21.57
C LEU A 48 -40.12 -15.86 22.16
N VAL A 49 -40.67 -14.66 21.99
CA VAL A 49 -42.00 -14.27 22.48
C VAL A 49 -42.77 -13.57 21.36
N ALA A 50 -44.01 -13.97 21.14
CA ALA A 50 -44.93 -13.23 20.28
C ALA A 50 -45.41 -11.96 21.01
N GLU A 51 -45.08 -10.79 20.48
CA GLU A 51 -45.49 -9.49 21.02
C GLU A 51 -46.00 -8.59 19.87
N GLY A 52 -47.21 -8.04 20.01
CA GLY A 52 -47.83 -7.20 18.97
C GLY A 52 -48.03 -7.95 17.65
N ASP A 53 -47.49 -7.40 16.55
CA ASP A 53 -47.55 -8.02 15.21
C ASP A 53 -46.28 -8.81 14.84
N GLY A 54 -45.31 -8.95 15.75
CA GLY A 54 -44.04 -9.64 15.48
C GLY A 54 -43.61 -10.66 16.53
N ILE A 55 -42.40 -11.18 16.33
CA ILE A 55 -41.68 -12.00 17.31
C ILE A 55 -40.53 -11.17 17.87
N VAL A 56 -40.37 -11.16 19.19
CA VAL A 56 -39.25 -10.53 19.88
C VAL A 56 -38.31 -11.62 20.38
N ALA A 57 -37.01 -11.43 20.12
CA ALA A 57 -35.94 -12.30 20.60
C ALA A 57 -35.18 -11.62 21.75
N ARG A 58 -34.88 -12.39 22.81
CA ARG A 58 -34.13 -11.95 23.99
C ARG A 58 -33.16 -13.05 24.44
N ALA A 59 -32.12 -12.68 25.18
CA ALA A 59 -31.28 -13.65 25.88
C ALA A 59 -31.87 -13.97 27.27
N PRO A 60 -31.79 -15.22 27.74
CA PRO A 60 -32.00 -15.53 29.15
C PRO A 60 -31.06 -14.67 30.03
N PRO A 61 -31.53 -14.17 31.20
CA PRO A 61 -30.74 -13.27 32.04
C PRO A 61 -29.36 -13.81 32.46
N THR A 62 -29.23 -15.13 32.56
CA THR A 62 -28.01 -15.81 33.00
C THR A 62 -26.88 -15.77 31.96
N ILE A 63 -27.19 -15.59 30.68
CA ILE A 63 -26.22 -15.62 29.57
C ILE A 63 -26.24 -14.34 28.71
N ALA A 64 -26.97 -13.31 29.15
CA ALA A 64 -27.10 -12.06 28.42
C ALA A 64 -25.74 -11.41 28.13
N GLY A 65 -25.49 -11.10 26.85
CA GLY A 65 -24.24 -10.51 26.38
C GLY A 65 -23.03 -11.45 26.39
N MET A 66 -23.22 -12.73 26.67
CA MET A 66 -22.17 -13.74 26.56
C MET A 66 -22.22 -14.41 25.19
N ILE A 67 -21.05 -14.72 24.62
CA ILE A 67 -20.88 -15.49 23.39
C ILE A 67 -19.71 -16.45 23.54
N GLU A 68 -19.87 -17.70 23.10
CA GLU A 68 -18.77 -18.66 23.07
C GLU A 68 -17.90 -18.44 21.81
N VAL A 69 -16.66 -18.00 22.00
CA VAL A 69 -15.70 -17.82 20.90
C VAL A 69 -14.70 -18.97 20.92
N ARG A 70 -14.81 -19.88 19.95
CA ARG A 70 -13.93 -21.06 19.86
C ARG A 70 -12.45 -20.65 19.85
N GLY A 71 -11.66 -21.32 20.68
CA GLY A 71 -10.24 -21.00 20.90
C GLY A 71 -9.98 -19.87 21.90
N LEU A 72 -10.99 -19.07 22.27
CA LEU A 72 -10.89 -17.98 23.24
C LEU A 72 -11.79 -18.19 24.48
N GLY A 73 -12.74 -19.13 24.43
CA GLY A 73 -13.72 -19.38 25.49
C GLY A 73 -14.89 -18.37 25.47
N ILE A 74 -15.65 -18.31 26.57
CA ILE A 74 -16.80 -17.40 26.70
C ILE A 74 -16.32 -15.96 26.84
N ARG A 75 -16.86 -15.06 26.01
CA ARG A 75 -16.57 -13.62 26.02
C ARG A 75 -17.83 -12.81 26.25
N THR A 76 -17.67 -11.66 26.91
CA THR A 76 -18.74 -10.69 27.10
C THR A 76 -18.62 -9.60 26.04
N LEU A 77 -19.69 -9.36 25.28
CA LEU A 77 -19.77 -8.29 24.29
C LEU A 77 -20.89 -7.31 24.65
N PRO A 78 -20.84 -6.06 24.16
CA PRO A 78 -22.01 -5.20 24.11
C PRO A 78 -23.14 -5.93 23.41
N HIS A 79 -24.32 -5.89 24.02
CA HIS A 79 -25.48 -6.60 23.54
C HIS A 79 -26.71 -5.72 23.65
N ARG A 80 -27.69 -6.05 22.82
CA ARG A 80 -29.01 -5.45 22.84
C ARG A 80 -29.92 -6.37 23.66
N PRO A 81 -30.70 -5.83 24.62
CA PRO A 81 -31.51 -6.66 25.52
C PRO A 81 -32.65 -7.40 24.79
N TRP A 82 -33.12 -6.85 23.66
CA TRP A 82 -34.16 -7.45 22.82
C TRP A 82 -34.12 -6.89 21.39
N ALA A 83 -34.65 -7.65 20.43
CA ALA A 83 -34.81 -7.22 19.04
C ALA A 83 -35.99 -7.93 18.34
N SER A 84 -36.56 -7.32 17.30
CA SER A 84 -37.65 -7.91 16.52
C SER A 84 -37.10 -8.86 15.47
N LEU A 85 -37.48 -10.14 15.56
CA LEU A 85 -37.03 -11.18 14.64
C LEU A 85 -37.67 -10.99 13.26
N ALA A 86 -36.82 -10.80 12.25
CA ALA A 86 -37.23 -10.52 10.88
C ALA A 86 -36.81 -11.62 9.88
N LEU A 87 -35.84 -12.46 10.25
CA LEU A 87 -35.29 -13.51 9.40
C LEU A 87 -34.79 -14.68 10.24
N VAL A 88 -34.98 -15.90 9.75
CA VAL A 88 -34.31 -17.10 10.26
C VAL A 88 -33.31 -17.60 9.22
N ALA A 89 -32.11 -17.96 9.65
CA ALA A 89 -31.06 -18.50 8.79
C ALA A 89 -30.66 -19.90 9.25
N ASP A 90 -30.95 -20.90 8.43
CA ASP A 90 -30.56 -22.29 8.69
C ASP A 90 -29.18 -22.55 8.09
N LEU A 91 -28.21 -22.79 8.97
CA LEU A 91 -26.82 -23.00 8.61
C LEU A 91 -26.58 -24.46 8.22
N VAL A 92 -26.20 -24.68 6.96
CA VAL A 92 -26.02 -26.01 6.36
C VAL A 92 -24.66 -26.12 5.67
N ALA A 93 -24.29 -27.35 5.29
CA ALA A 93 -23.08 -27.59 4.48
C ALA A 93 -23.25 -27.03 3.04
N PRO A 94 -22.15 -26.67 2.35
CA PRO A 94 -22.22 -26.01 1.04
C PRO A 94 -22.98 -26.77 -0.04
N ASP A 95 -22.92 -28.10 -0.02
CA ASP A 95 -23.61 -29.01 -0.95
C ASP A 95 -25.14 -29.02 -0.76
N LYS A 96 -25.63 -28.54 0.38
CA LYS A 96 -27.06 -28.41 0.70
C LYS A 96 -27.62 -27.02 0.39
N VAL A 97 -26.78 -26.08 -0.07
CA VAL A 97 -27.23 -24.75 -0.48
C VAL A 97 -27.69 -24.82 -1.93
N GLU A 98 -28.99 -24.74 -2.15
CA GLU A 98 -29.56 -24.69 -3.49
C GLU A 98 -29.10 -23.44 -4.25
N ARG A 99 -28.86 -23.60 -5.56
CA ARG A 99 -28.40 -22.50 -6.41
C ARG A 99 -29.48 -21.42 -6.62
N LEU A 100 -30.74 -21.83 -6.64
CA LEU A 100 -31.94 -21.00 -6.77
C LEU A 100 -33.03 -21.56 -5.85
N PRO A 101 -33.00 -21.22 -4.55
CA PRO A 101 -34.00 -21.70 -3.60
C PRO A 101 -35.34 -20.97 -3.81
N GLU A 102 -36.44 -21.70 -3.64
CA GLU A 102 -37.77 -21.11 -3.55
C GLU A 102 -37.92 -20.31 -2.23
N PRO A 103 -38.66 -19.19 -2.22
CA PRO A 103 -38.97 -18.48 -0.99
C PRO A 103 -39.67 -19.38 0.03
N ALA A 104 -39.16 -19.40 1.26
CA ALA A 104 -39.70 -20.23 2.33
C ALA A 104 -39.91 -19.42 3.61
N THR A 105 -40.79 -19.92 4.48
CA THR A 105 -41.05 -19.36 5.82
C THR A 105 -40.96 -20.45 6.88
N ALA A 106 -40.65 -20.05 8.11
CA ALA A 106 -40.65 -20.90 9.30
C ALA A 106 -41.73 -20.42 10.29
N MET A 107 -42.44 -21.36 10.89
CA MET A 107 -43.40 -21.09 11.96
C MET A 107 -42.66 -20.94 13.30
N ILE A 108 -42.71 -19.75 13.90
CA ILE A 108 -42.10 -19.42 15.19
C ILE A 108 -43.15 -18.76 16.07
N GLU A 109 -43.45 -19.34 17.25
CA GLU A 109 -44.51 -18.88 18.16
C GLU A 109 -45.84 -18.55 17.45
N GLY A 110 -46.22 -19.35 16.46
CA GLY A 110 -47.46 -19.18 15.70
C GLY A 110 -47.42 -18.13 14.57
N ARG A 111 -46.25 -17.58 14.23
CA ARG A 111 -46.08 -16.61 13.13
C ARG A 111 -45.12 -17.11 12.06
N GLU A 112 -45.38 -16.74 10.80
CA GLU A 112 -44.50 -17.00 9.67
C GLU A 112 -43.36 -15.98 9.62
N ILE A 113 -42.12 -16.46 9.70
CA ILE A 113 -40.91 -15.66 9.52
C ILE A 113 -40.17 -16.15 8.28
N PRO A 114 -39.68 -15.28 7.38
CA PRO A 114 -38.86 -15.70 6.24
C PRO A 114 -37.65 -16.55 6.68
N ILE A 115 -37.35 -17.60 5.92
CA ILE A 115 -36.19 -18.46 6.17
C ILE A 115 -35.22 -18.46 5.00
N LEU A 116 -33.92 -18.48 5.30
CA LEU A 116 -32.85 -18.64 4.33
C LEU A 116 -31.92 -19.80 4.74
N THR A 117 -31.67 -20.70 3.80
CA THR A 117 -30.64 -21.74 3.95
C THR A 117 -29.28 -21.18 3.50
N LEU A 118 -28.24 -21.36 4.30
CA LEU A 118 -26.96 -20.68 4.09
C LEU A 118 -25.75 -21.54 4.51
N ASP A 119 -24.70 -21.57 3.70
CA ASP A 119 -23.37 -22.01 4.16
C ASP A 119 -22.73 -20.87 4.98
N PRO A 120 -22.49 -21.07 6.29
CA PRO A 120 -21.93 -20.04 7.13
C PRO A 120 -20.49 -19.68 6.76
N PHE A 121 -19.68 -20.60 6.23
CA PHE A 121 -18.25 -20.35 6.03
C PHE A 121 -17.91 -19.66 4.72
N THR A 122 -18.84 -19.61 3.77
CA THR A 122 -18.70 -18.78 2.58
C THR A 122 -18.49 -17.30 2.99
N ALA A 123 -17.49 -16.63 2.40
CA ALA A 123 -17.15 -15.25 2.73
C ALA A 123 -18.31 -14.26 2.56
N SER A 124 -19.25 -14.54 1.66
CA SER A 124 -20.45 -13.73 1.41
C SER A 124 -21.62 -14.00 2.37
N ALA A 125 -21.52 -14.97 3.29
CA ALA A 125 -22.61 -15.34 4.19
C ALA A 125 -23.20 -14.17 5.00
N PRO A 126 -22.39 -13.29 5.64
CA PRO A 126 -22.93 -12.11 6.32
C PRO A 126 -23.70 -11.16 5.40
N ILE A 127 -23.22 -10.98 4.16
CA ILE A 127 -23.81 -10.07 3.19
C ILE A 127 -25.13 -10.63 2.65
N LYS A 128 -25.21 -11.95 2.42
CA LYS A 128 -26.46 -12.62 2.04
C LYS A 128 -27.56 -12.40 3.09
N LEU A 129 -27.20 -12.43 4.38
CA LEU A 129 -28.15 -12.15 5.47
C LEU A 129 -28.58 -10.67 5.51
N LEU A 130 -27.66 -9.73 5.28
CA LEU A 130 -28.01 -8.32 5.15
C LEU A 130 -28.98 -8.06 3.98
N LEU A 131 -28.70 -8.65 2.82
CA LEU A 131 -29.59 -8.59 1.65
C LEU A 131 -30.96 -9.21 1.94
N ALA A 132 -31.00 -10.36 2.61
CA ALA A 132 -32.25 -11.03 2.99
C ALA A 132 -33.06 -10.24 4.03
N LEU A 133 -32.39 -9.47 4.89
CA LEU A 133 -33.05 -8.50 5.78
C LEU A 133 -33.55 -7.26 5.03
N GLY A 134 -33.32 -7.14 3.72
CA GLY A 134 -33.64 -5.94 2.93
C GLY A 134 -32.81 -4.73 3.35
N LEU A 135 -31.67 -4.96 3.99
CA LEU A 135 -30.73 -3.92 4.38
C LEU A 135 -29.73 -3.74 3.25
N SER A 136 -29.53 -2.50 2.84
CA SER A 136 -28.47 -2.20 1.88
C SER A 136 -27.12 -2.55 2.52
N PRO A 137 -26.20 -3.25 1.83
CA PRO A 137 -24.82 -3.45 2.28
C PRO A 137 -24.02 -2.12 2.44
N THR A 138 -24.68 -0.97 2.27
CA THR A 138 -24.18 0.38 2.37
C THR A 138 -24.84 1.18 3.51
N ALA A 139 -24.93 0.62 4.71
CA ALA A 139 -25.19 1.38 5.94
C ALA A 139 -24.02 1.17 6.91
N GLY A 140 -23.31 2.25 7.24
CA GLY A 140 -22.24 2.20 8.23
C GLY A 140 -22.79 2.45 9.62
N ALA A 141 -22.62 1.48 10.53
CA ALA A 141 -22.49 1.70 11.97
C ALA A 141 -22.03 0.39 12.63
N GLY A 142 -20.74 0.27 12.90
CA GLY A 142 -20.25 -0.68 13.90
C GLY A 142 -20.52 -0.12 15.31
N PRO A 143 -21.12 -0.86 16.26
CA PRO A 143 -21.17 -0.42 17.65
C PRO A 143 -19.74 -0.36 18.21
N ARG A 144 -19.42 0.73 18.92
CA ARG A 144 -18.18 0.87 19.69
C ARG A 144 -18.19 -0.18 20.80
N ILE A 145 -17.47 -1.28 20.60
CA ILE A 145 -17.13 -2.19 21.70
C ILE A 145 -16.03 -1.53 22.53
N GLY A 146 -16.47 -0.79 23.55
CA GLY A 146 -15.60 -0.26 24.59
C GLY A 146 -15.02 -1.40 25.42
N TYR A 147 -13.71 -1.62 25.30
CA TYR A 147 -12.96 -2.27 26.36
C TYR A 147 -12.88 -1.28 27.53
N LYS A 148 -13.52 -1.62 28.65
CA LYS A 148 -13.26 -0.99 29.95
C LYS A 148 -11.79 -1.20 30.27
N GLN A 149 -10.97 -0.20 30.00
CA GLN A 149 -9.63 -0.13 30.55
C GLN A 149 -9.77 0.11 32.05
N ARG A 150 -9.17 -0.79 32.84
CA ARG A 150 -9.06 -0.66 34.29
C ARG A 150 -8.47 0.72 34.64
N ALA A 151 -9.04 1.31 35.68
CA ALA A 151 -8.68 2.57 36.28
C ALA A 151 -7.16 2.74 36.47
N MET A 152 -6.64 3.94 36.16
CA MET A 152 -5.98 4.77 37.17
C MET A 152 -5.59 6.17 36.65
N ILE A 153 -5.90 7.15 37.52
CA ILE A 153 -5.36 8.51 37.68
C ILE A 153 -5.94 9.61 36.76
N ASP A 154 -6.83 10.37 37.39
CA ASP A 154 -7.28 11.74 37.06
C ASP A 154 -6.09 12.72 37.14
N PRO A 155 -5.95 13.68 36.20
CA PRO A 155 -6.35 15.02 36.59
C PRO A 155 -7.10 15.82 35.50
N SER A 156 -8.19 16.43 35.97
CA SER A 156 -9.00 17.58 35.51
C SER A 156 -8.30 18.71 34.71
N PRO A 157 -9.05 19.70 34.14
CA PRO A 157 -9.36 19.78 32.72
C PRO A 157 -8.69 20.99 32.04
N ALA A 158 -8.12 20.80 30.85
CA ALA A 158 -7.75 21.91 29.97
C ALA A 158 -8.81 22.06 28.86
N GLN A 159 -9.59 23.12 28.97
CA GLN A 159 -10.49 23.62 27.94
C GLN A 159 -9.70 24.13 26.73
N GLY A 160 -10.15 23.83 25.51
CA GLY A 160 -9.75 24.61 24.33
C GLY A 160 -9.68 23.83 23.01
N LEU A 161 -10.58 24.22 22.10
CA LEU A 161 -10.46 24.14 20.63
C LEU A 161 -10.64 22.76 19.98
N THR A 162 -11.90 22.33 19.83
CA THR A 162 -12.29 21.42 18.74
C THR A 162 -12.21 22.18 17.42
N GLN A 163 -11.16 21.95 16.64
CA GLN A 163 -11.22 22.18 15.20
C GLN A 163 -12.00 21.02 14.56
N ASP A 164 -13.08 21.36 13.85
CA ASP A 164 -13.80 20.43 13.00
C ASP A 164 -12.86 19.86 11.94
N VAL A 165 -12.44 18.61 12.13
CA VAL A 165 -11.85 17.80 11.07
C VAL A 165 -12.99 16.98 10.45
N PRO A 166 -13.35 17.19 9.16
CA PRO A 166 -14.40 16.42 8.52
C PRO A 166 -14.02 14.92 8.51
N PRO A 167 -14.99 13.99 8.61
CA PRO A 167 -14.71 12.56 8.60
C PRO A 167 -14.11 12.14 7.26
N VAL A 168 -12.87 11.68 7.26
CA VAL A 168 -12.18 11.13 6.09
C VAL A 168 -12.95 9.90 5.59
N VAL A 169 -13.55 10.03 4.41
CA VAL A 169 -14.29 8.96 3.74
C VAL A 169 -13.29 7.94 3.19
N ALA A 170 -13.32 6.70 3.67
CA ALA A 170 -12.42 5.65 3.17
C ALA A 170 -12.65 5.39 1.67
N SER A 171 -11.59 5.60 0.89
CA SER A 171 -11.49 5.37 -0.56
C SER A 171 -10.99 3.95 -0.86
N ALA A 172 -11.50 3.32 -1.92
CA ALA A 172 -10.98 2.06 -2.45
C ALA A 172 -9.61 2.33 -3.11
N ARG A 173 -8.57 1.63 -2.67
CA ARG A 173 -7.23 1.80 -3.22
C ARG A 173 -7.02 0.90 -4.43
N VAL A 174 -6.59 1.51 -5.53
CA VAL A 174 -6.27 0.81 -6.78
C VAL A 174 -4.86 1.19 -7.18
N VAL A 175 -4.02 0.18 -7.43
CA VAL A 175 -2.65 0.35 -7.91
C VAL A 175 -2.56 -0.26 -9.30
N LEU A 176 -2.41 0.57 -10.32
CA LEU A 176 -2.14 0.11 -11.68
C LEU A 176 -0.62 -0.06 -11.81
N VAL A 177 -0.16 -1.28 -12.05
CA VAL A 177 1.27 -1.59 -12.23
C VAL A 177 1.54 -1.79 -13.71
N THR A 178 2.30 -0.87 -14.29
CA THR A 178 2.75 -0.91 -15.68
C THR A 178 4.26 -0.70 -15.76
N GLY A 179 4.82 -0.63 -16.97
CA GLY A 179 6.24 -0.42 -17.19
C GLY A 179 6.75 -1.12 -18.44
N LEU A 180 8.06 -1.09 -18.62
CA LEU A 180 8.72 -1.81 -19.70
C LEU A 180 8.61 -3.32 -19.51
N SER A 181 8.48 -4.05 -20.62
CA SER A 181 8.47 -5.51 -20.59
C SER A 181 9.82 -6.00 -20.06
N GLY A 182 9.78 -6.80 -18.98
CA GLY A 182 11.00 -7.27 -18.29
C GLY A 182 11.48 -6.37 -17.14
N ALA A 183 10.82 -5.24 -16.86
CA ALA A 183 11.15 -4.36 -15.73
C ALA A 183 10.69 -4.90 -14.35
N GLY A 184 10.05 -6.08 -14.30
CA GLY A 184 9.69 -6.73 -13.02
C GLY A 184 8.23 -6.57 -12.58
N ARG A 185 7.30 -6.24 -13.50
CA ARG A 185 5.85 -6.12 -13.21
C ARG A 185 5.27 -7.32 -12.45
N SER A 186 5.52 -8.54 -12.93
CA SER A 186 5.00 -9.74 -12.28
C SER A 186 5.58 -9.94 -10.87
N THR A 187 6.84 -9.55 -10.66
CA THR A 187 7.48 -9.55 -9.33
C THR A 187 6.83 -8.53 -8.40
N ALA A 188 6.57 -7.32 -8.90
CA ALA A 188 5.89 -6.28 -8.14
C ALA A 188 4.46 -6.65 -7.76
N LEU A 189 3.69 -7.24 -8.69
CA LEU A 189 2.34 -7.74 -8.42
C LEU A 189 2.34 -8.81 -7.31
N LYS A 190 3.27 -9.77 -7.38
CA LYS A 190 3.40 -10.79 -6.33
C LYS A 190 3.74 -10.17 -4.97
N MET A 191 4.59 -9.14 -4.95
CA MET A 191 4.90 -8.42 -3.71
C MET A 191 3.67 -7.69 -3.16
N LEU A 192 2.86 -7.06 -4.02
CA LEU A 192 1.60 -6.41 -3.61
C LEU A 192 0.58 -7.44 -3.10
N GLU A 193 0.51 -8.61 -3.71
CA GLU A 193 -0.29 -9.74 -3.23
C GLU A 193 0.13 -10.16 -1.81
N ASP A 194 1.44 -10.33 -1.56
CA ASP A 194 1.99 -10.62 -0.23
C ASP A 194 1.59 -9.54 0.81
N MET A 195 1.37 -8.29 0.38
CA MET A 195 0.96 -7.17 1.24
C MET A 195 -0.54 -7.13 1.51
N GLY A 196 -1.33 -8.01 0.88
CA GLY A 196 -2.78 -8.08 1.05
C GLY A 196 -3.59 -7.42 -0.07
N TYR A 197 -2.96 -7.01 -1.18
CA TYR A 197 -3.68 -6.60 -2.37
C TYR A 197 -4.32 -7.79 -3.08
N GLU A 198 -5.46 -7.56 -3.71
CA GLU A 198 -5.96 -8.46 -4.75
C GLU A 198 -5.20 -8.15 -6.05
N ALA A 199 -4.20 -8.99 -6.36
CA ALA A 199 -3.37 -8.83 -7.54
C ALA A 199 -3.98 -9.53 -8.77
N VAL A 200 -4.21 -8.78 -9.85
CA VAL A 200 -4.72 -9.31 -11.12
C VAL A 200 -3.72 -8.99 -12.22
N ASP A 201 -3.15 -10.02 -12.86
CA ASP A 201 -2.23 -9.86 -13.98
C ASP A 201 -2.94 -10.03 -15.32
N ASN A 202 -2.53 -9.27 -16.33
CA ASN A 202 -2.99 -9.39 -17.73
C ASN A 202 -4.51 -9.25 -17.92
N LEU A 203 -5.16 -8.42 -17.09
CA LEU A 203 -6.59 -8.10 -17.21
C LEU A 203 -6.83 -7.25 -18.48
N PRO A 204 -7.71 -7.65 -19.42
CA PRO A 204 -8.10 -6.81 -20.54
C PRO A 204 -8.51 -5.40 -20.06
N LEU A 205 -7.98 -4.36 -20.69
CA LEU A 205 -8.20 -2.98 -20.23
C LEU A 205 -9.69 -2.61 -20.18
N SER A 206 -10.47 -3.15 -21.11
CA SER A 206 -11.93 -3.00 -21.19
C SER A 206 -12.68 -3.53 -19.95
N LEU A 207 -12.08 -4.43 -19.16
CA LEU A 207 -12.67 -4.98 -17.94
C LEU A 207 -12.23 -4.28 -16.66
N LEU A 208 -11.24 -3.37 -16.74
CA LEU A 208 -10.74 -2.63 -15.58
C LEU A 208 -11.86 -1.87 -14.83
N PRO A 209 -12.75 -1.09 -15.48
CA PRO A 209 -13.81 -0.39 -14.75
C PRO A 209 -14.81 -1.34 -14.07
N ARG A 210 -15.03 -2.53 -14.61
CA ARG A 210 -15.90 -3.53 -13.96
C ARG A 210 -15.25 -4.16 -12.74
N LEU A 211 -13.96 -4.47 -12.83
CA LEU A 211 -13.19 -4.99 -11.71
C LEU A 211 -13.15 -3.97 -10.56
N VAL A 212 -12.82 -2.72 -10.89
CA VAL A 212 -12.75 -1.65 -9.88
C VAL A 212 -14.15 -1.26 -9.40
N GLY A 213 -15.15 -1.17 -10.27
CA GLY A 213 -16.53 -0.85 -9.90
C GLY A 213 -17.21 -1.92 -9.03
N ALA A 214 -16.73 -3.18 -9.08
CA ALA A 214 -17.16 -4.24 -8.19
C ALA A 214 -16.57 -4.13 -6.77
N THR A 215 -15.61 -3.23 -6.53
CA THR A 215 -15.04 -2.99 -5.20
C THR A 215 -15.99 -2.19 -4.32
N GLY A 216 -16.63 -2.88 -3.36
CA GLY A 216 -17.40 -2.22 -2.30
C GLY A 216 -16.52 -1.56 -1.23
N ARG A 217 -17.13 -0.81 -0.30
CA ARG A 217 -16.48 -0.02 0.78
C ARG A 217 -15.46 -0.77 1.70
N ARG A 218 -15.34 -2.10 1.61
CA ARG A 218 -14.38 -2.95 2.37
C ARG A 218 -13.55 -3.87 1.46
N ALA A 219 -13.50 -3.60 0.15
CA ALA A 219 -12.71 -4.41 -0.77
C ALA A 219 -11.22 -4.36 -0.38
N ARG A 220 -10.54 -5.50 -0.54
CA ARG A 220 -9.07 -5.51 -0.51
C ARG A 220 -8.60 -4.54 -1.58
N PRO A 221 -7.54 -3.77 -1.31
CA PRO A 221 -7.01 -2.87 -2.31
C PRO A 221 -6.56 -3.70 -3.53
N ILE A 222 -6.78 -3.18 -4.73
CA ILE A 222 -6.54 -3.93 -5.96
C ILE A 222 -5.20 -3.52 -6.56
N ALA A 223 -4.41 -4.48 -7.01
CA ALA A 223 -3.24 -4.24 -7.84
C ALA A 223 -3.47 -4.86 -9.23
N VAL A 224 -3.51 -4.05 -10.29
CA VAL A 224 -3.74 -4.56 -11.65
C VAL A 224 -2.49 -4.39 -12.50
N GLY A 225 -1.96 -5.49 -13.02
CA GLY A 225 -0.85 -5.50 -13.96
C GLY A 225 -1.32 -5.27 -15.38
N ILE A 226 -0.90 -4.17 -15.99
CA ILE A 226 -1.25 -3.80 -17.37
C ILE A 226 0.03 -3.50 -18.14
N ASP A 227 0.26 -4.23 -19.22
CA ASP A 227 1.43 -4.07 -20.10
C ASP A 227 1.01 -4.10 -21.57
N ILE A 228 1.97 -3.93 -22.47
CA ILE A 228 1.70 -3.90 -23.92
C ILE A 228 1.14 -5.21 -24.50
N ARG A 229 1.21 -6.31 -23.74
CA ARG A 229 0.64 -7.61 -24.15
C ARG A 229 -0.82 -7.76 -23.72
N THR A 230 -1.29 -6.88 -22.84
CA THR A 230 -2.64 -6.92 -22.31
C THR A 230 -3.62 -6.69 -23.45
N ARG A 231 -4.70 -7.48 -23.48
CA ARG A 231 -5.72 -7.35 -24.53
C ARG A 231 -6.35 -5.96 -24.47
N ASP A 232 -6.60 -5.38 -25.65
CA ASP A 232 -7.14 -4.03 -25.83
C ASP A 232 -6.23 -2.92 -25.26
N PHE A 233 -4.93 -3.19 -25.07
CA PHE A 233 -4.00 -2.20 -24.56
C PHE A 233 -3.78 -1.06 -25.55
N ALA A 234 -4.02 0.15 -25.07
CA ALA A 234 -3.56 1.39 -25.68
C ALA A 234 -3.14 2.35 -24.57
N VAL A 235 -2.03 3.05 -24.76
CA VAL A 235 -1.50 4.02 -23.79
C VAL A 235 -2.54 5.09 -23.47
N THR A 236 -3.19 5.64 -24.50
CA THR A 236 -4.27 6.62 -24.36
C THR A 236 -5.48 6.03 -23.62
N GLY A 237 -5.83 4.77 -23.88
CA GLY A 237 -6.92 4.08 -23.18
C GLY A 237 -6.63 3.90 -21.70
N LEU A 238 -5.41 3.48 -21.34
CA LEU A 238 -5.01 3.29 -19.94
C LEU A 238 -4.98 4.62 -19.18
N LEU A 239 -4.46 5.68 -19.79
CA LEU A 239 -4.49 7.03 -19.21
C LEU A 239 -5.94 7.51 -18.98
N ALA A 240 -6.81 7.33 -19.97
CA ALA A 240 -8.22 7.71 -19.84
C ALA A 240 -8.97 6.92 -18.75
N GLU A 241 -8.61 5.64 -18.53
CA GLU A 241 -9.15 4.87 -17.43
C GLU A 241 -8.58 5.33 -16.08
N LEU A 242 -7.28 5.60 -16.00
CA LEU A 242 -6.66 6.17 -14.80
C LEU A 242 -7.32 7.49 -14.40
N ASP A 243 -7.52 8.42 -15.35
CA ASP A 243 -8.16 9.70 -15.09
C ASP A 243 -9.61 9.51 -14.61
N ARG A 244 -10.36 8.56 -15.18
CA ARG A 244 -11.70 8.19 -14.71
C ARG A 244 -11.69 7.63 -13.28
N LEU A 245 -10.70 6.81 -12.93
CA LEU A 245 -10.56 6.27 -11.59
C LEU A 245 -10.18 7.36 -10.58
N ILE A 246 -9.29 8.27 -10.93
CA ILE A 246 -8.89 9.42 -10.09
C ILE A 246 -10.06 10.37 -9.87
N ALA A 247 -10.90 10.61 -10.90
CA ALA A 247 -12.07 11.48 -10.80
C ALA A 247 -13.19 10.89 -9.92
N ALA A 248 -13.16 9.60 -9.60
CA ALA A 248 -14.18 8.98 -8.76
C ALA A 248 -13.94 9.30 -7.28
N GLU A 249 -14.92 9.95 -6.63
CA GLU A 249 -14.84 10.45 -5.25
C GLU A 249 -14.51 9.39 -4.16
N ARG A 250 -14.58 8.10 -4.51
CA ARG A 250 -14.36 6.98 -3.58
C ARG A 250 -13.21 6.07 -3.98
N ILE A 251 -12.36 6.46 -4.92
CA ILE A 251 -11.24 5.64 -5.39
C ILE A 251 -9.93 6.42 -5.23
N GLU A 252 -8.97 5.84 -4.52
CA GLU A 252 -7.58 6.29 -4.50
C GLU A 252 -6.82 5.46 -5.51
N ALA A 253 -6.72 5.95 -6.75
CA ALA A 253 -6.00 5.28 -7.82
C ALA A 253 -4.58 5.83 -7.95
N LYS A 254 -3.58 4.95 -8.03
CA LYS A 254 -2.18 5.28 -8.32
C LYS A 254 -1.64 4.44 -9.47
N LEU A 255 -0.84 5.07 -10.32
CA LEU A 255 -0.09 4.42 -11.39
C LEU A 255 1.37 4.24 -10.96
N VAL A 256 1.82 2.99 -10.92
CA VAL A 256 3.22 2.60 -10.76
C VAL A 256 3.80 2.27 -12.11
N PHE A 257 4.88 2.94 -12.47
CA PHE A 257 5.65 2.64 -13.66
C PHE A 257 6.99 2.02 -13.28
N LEU A 258 7.21 0.77 -13.66
CA LEU A 258 8.49 0.09 -13.51
C LEU A 258 9.37 0.39 -14.72
N ASP A 259 10.45 1.12 -14.48
CA ASP A 259 11.47 1.41 -15.48
C ASP A 259 12.67 0.48 -15.30
N CYS A 260 13.48 0.39 -16.33
CA CYS A 260 14.73 -0.36 -16.32
C CYS A 260 15.55 0.09 -17.54
N ASP A 261 16.85 0.26 -17.37
CA ASP A 261 17.79 0.62 -18.43
C ASP A 261 17.74 -0.38 -19.60
N ASP A 262 17.90 0.13 -20.82
CA ASP A 262 17.85 -0.69 -22.03
C ASP A 262 18.84 -1.86 -21.98
N ASP A 263 20.08 -1.60 -21.55
CA ASP A 263 21.12 -2.63 -21.43
C ASP A 263 20.79 -3.66 -20.34
N ALA A 264 20.18 -3.22 -19.24
CA ALA A 264 19.76 -4.11 -18.16
C ALA A 264 18.58 -5.00 -18.61
N LEU A 265 17.61 -4.44 -19.32
CA LEU A 265 16.51 -5.20 -19.93
C LEU A 265 17.01 -6.20 -20.97
N ALA A 266 17.93 -5.79 -21.84
CA ALA A 266 18.52 -6.67 -22.84
C ALA A 266 19.17 -7.90 -22.18
N ARG A 267 19.97 -7.68 -21.12
CA ARG A 267 20.55 -8.77 -20.31
C ARG A 267 19.48 -9.70 -19.74
N ARG A 268 18.42 -9.16 -19.12
CA ARG A 268 17.30 -9.96 -18.58
C ARG A 268 16.62 -10.81 -19.65
N TYR A 269 16.46 -10.29 -20.87
CA TYR A 269 15.90 -11.05 -21.99
C TYR A 269 16.83 -12.16 -22.47
N THR A 270 18.14 -11.91 -22.51
CA THR A 270 19.14 -12.94 -22.81
C THR A 270 19.14 -14.05 -21.76
N GLU A 271 19.09 -13.69 -20.47
CA GLU A 271 19.08 -14.64 -19.34
C GLU A 271 17.81 -15.50 -19.33
N THR A 272 16.63 -14.87 -19.47
CA THR A 272 15.35 -15.58 -19.43
C THR A 272 15.01 -16.30 -20.74
N ARG A 273 15.74 -16.01 -21.82
CA ARG A 273 15.49 -16.48 -23.19
C ARG A 273 14.06 -16.23 -23.68
N ARG A 274 13.36 -15.26 -23.09
CA ARG A 274 12.01 -14.88 -23.51
C ARG A 274 12.10 -13.96 -24.72
N ARG A 275 11.08 -13.98 -25.57
CA ARG A 275 10.96 -12.99 -26.66
C ARG A 275 10.36 -11.70 -26.13
N HIS A 276 10.89 -10.57 -26.58
CA HIS A 276 10.31 -9.27 -26.29
C HIS A 276 9.04 -9.07 -27.15
N PRO A 277 7.92 -8.56 -26.59
CA PRO A 277 6.63 -8.52 -27.30
C PRO A 277 6.64 -7.73 -28.61
N LEU A 278 7.42 -6.66 -28.66
CA LEU A 278 7.61 -5.82 -29.85
C LEU A 278 8.82 -6.19 -30.71
N ALA A 279 9.57 -7.24 -30.37
CA ALA A 279 10.80 -7.61 -31.07
C ALA A 279 10.61 -8.77 -32.07
N GLY A 280 9.41 -8.99 -32.59
CA GLY A 280 9.02 -10.20 -33.34
C GLY A 280 10.06 -10.70 -34.36
N ASP A 281 10.47 -9.82 -35.27
CA ASP A 281 11.40 -10.05 -36.38
C ASP A 281 12.68 -9.20 -36.27
N ARG A 282 12.89 -8.52 -35.15
CA ARG A 282 13.95 -7.51 -34.96
C ARG A 282 14.79 -7.78 -33.72
N PRO A 283 15.98 -7.16 -33.60
CA PRO A 283 16.76 -7.22 -32.38
C PRO A 283 15.96 -6.80 -31.15
N VAL A 284 16.23 -7.43 -30.00
CA VAL A 284 15.57 -7.14 -28.72
C VAL A 284 15.70 -5.65 -28.34
N MET A 285 16.87 -5.05 -28.59
CA MET A 285 17.13 -3.63 -28.34
C MET A 285 16.16 -2.71 -29.08
N ASP A 286 15.82 -3.02 -30.33
CA ASP A 286 14.89 -2.20 -31.12
C ASP A 286 13.47 -2.33 -30.58
N GLY A 287 13.10 -3.53 -30.12
CA GLY A 287 11.84 -3.77 -29.42
C GLY A 287 11.73 -2.97 -28.12
N ILE A 288 12.80 -2.93 -27.32
CA ILE A 288 12.87 -2.18 -26.05
C ILE A 288 12.72 -0.68 -26.31
N ARG A 289 13.48 -0.11 -27.26
CA ARG A 289 13.41 1.31 -27.60
C ARG A 289 12.01 1.71 -28.08
N LEU A 290 11.43 0.92 -28.98
CA LEU A 290 10.07 1.14 -29.48
C LEU A 290 9.03 1.08 -28.35
N GLU A 291 9.18 0.14 -27.41
CA GLU A 291 8.30 0.06 -26.25
C GLU A 291 8.45 1.31 -25.38
N ARG A 292 9.68 1.71 -25.06
CA ARG A 292 10.00 2.90 -24.26
C ARG A 292 9.36 4.15 -24.81
N ASP A 293 9.49 4.39 -26.12
CA ASP A 293 8.86 5.55 -26.77
C ASP A 293 7.34 5.51 -26.62
N ARG A 294 6.73 4.35 -26.86
CA ARG A 294 5.28 4.15 -26.76
C ARG A 294 4.76 4.37 -25.35
N VAL A 295 5.41 3.81 -24.33
CA VAL A 295 4.93 3.88 -22.94
C VAL A 295 5.42 5.12 -22.19
N SER A 296 6.25 5.96 -22.82
CA SER A 296 6.74 7.22 -22.24
C SER A 296 5.64 8.14 -21.69
N PRO A 297 4.42 8.23 -22.27
CA PRO A 297 3.34 9.02 -21.68
C PRO A 297 2.83 8.43 -20.36
N LEU A 298 2.82 7.09 -20.22
CA LEU A 298 2.48 6.42 -18.95
C LEU A 298 3.52 6.75 -17.87
N ARG A 299 4.80 6.71 -18.24
CA ARG A 299 5.91 7.11 -17.34
C ARG A 299 5.80 8.56 -16.91
N ALA A 300 5.35 9.45 -17.79
CA ALA A 300 5.17 10.87 -17.47
C ALA A 300 4.00 11.12 -16.51
N ARG A 301 2.96 10.29 -16.57
CA ARG A 301 1.76 10.41 -15.72
C ARG A 301 1.85 9.64 -14.39
N ALA A 302 2.80 8.71 -14.27
CA ALA A 302 2.90 7.82 -13.12
C ALA A 302 3.13 8.57 -11.80
N ASP A 303 2.41 8.16 -10.77
CA ASP A 303 2.56 8.66 -9.39
C ASP A 303 3.85 8.16 -8.77
N VAL A 304 4.27 6.94 -9.13
CA VAL A 304 5.53 6.33 -8.69
C VAL A 304 6.24 5.75 -9.89
N VAL A 305 7.46 6.22 -10.15
CA VAL A 305 8.39 5.60 -11.10
C VAL A 305 9.45 4.87 -10.30
N ILE A 306 9.59 3.56 -10.51
CA ILE A 306 10.62 2.76 -9.85
C ILE A 306 11.60 2.28 -10.90
N ASP A 307 12.84 2.77 -10.81
CA ASP A 307 13.94 2.26 -11.63
C ASP A 307 14.46 0.94 -11.06
N THR A 308 14.21 -0.15 -11.78
CA THR A 308 14.61 -1.50 -11.37
C THR A 308 15.97 -1.93 -11.92
N SER A 309 16.72 -1.06 -12.58
CA SER A 309 17.97 -1.39 -13.29
C SER A 309 18.99 -2.12 -12.42
N VAL A 310 19.10 -1.71 -11.16
CA VAL A 310 20.07 -2.22 -10.18
C VAL A 310 19.42 -2.78 -8.91
N LEU A 311 18.08 -2.74 -8.82
CA LEU A 311 17.38 -3.15 -7.61
C LEU A 311 17.34 -4.67 -7.48
N LYS A 312 17.68 -5.18 -6.28
CA LYS A 312 17.42 -6.56 -5.91
C LYS A 312 15.93 -6.73 -5.58
N PRO A 313 15.37 -7.95 -5.67
CA PRO A 313 13.97 -8.18 -5.33
C PRO A 313 13.57 -7.72 -3.93
N GLN A 314 14.46 -7.84 -2.95
CA GLN A 314 14.19 -7.36 -1.59
C GLN A 314 14.09 -5.83 -1.51
N ASP A 315 14.91 -5.10 -2.27
CA ASP A 315 14.88 -3.63 -2.30
C ASP A 315 13.62 -3.13 -3.01
N LEU A 316 13.23 -3.78 -4.11
CA LEU A 316 11.94 -3.52 -4.76
C LEU A 316 10.77 -3.80 -3.80
N LYS A 317 10.81 -4.90 -3.03
CA LYS A 317 9.79 -5.22 -2.04
C LYS A 317 9.71 -4.12 -0.97
N ARG A 318 10.84 -3.60 -0.49
CA ARG A 318 10.88 -2.50 0.49
C ARG A 318 10.25 -1.22 -0.07
N LEU A 319 10.60 -0.84 -1.31
CA LEU A 319 9.99 0.31 -1.98
C LEU A 319 8.48 0.16 -2.15
N LEU A 320 8.01 -1.00 -2.63
CA LEU A 320 6.58 -1.26 -2.83
C LEU A 320 5.81 -1.39 -1.52
N THR A 321 6.35 -2.13 -0.53
CA THR A 321 5.81 -2.17 0.86
C THR A 321 5.66 -0.77 1.39
N GLY A 322 6.52 0.10 0.92
CA GLY A 322 6.48 1.46 1.30
C GLY A 322 5.38 2.32 0.74
N HIS A 323 5.34 2.43 -0.58
CA HIS A 323 4.31 3.21 -1.22
C HIS A 323 2.90 2.63 -0.99
N PHE A 324 2.81 1.33 -0.71
CA PHE A 324 1.56 0.57 -0.77
C PHE A 324 1.25 -0.28 0.48
N GLY A 325 2.00 -0.18 1.58
CA GLY A 325 1.71 -0.94 2.80
C GLY A 325 0.30 -0.71 3.37
N LEU A 326 -0.33 -1.78 3.88
CA LEU A 326 -1.72 -1.76 4.39
C LEU A 326 -1.86 -1.71 5.92
N GLY A 327 -0.75 -1.81 6.66
CA GLY A 327 -0.70 -1.70 8.13
C GLY A 327 -0.65 -0.24 8.62
N GLY A 328 -1.01 0.00 9.90
CA GLY A 328 -1.08 1.32 10.54
C GLY A 328 0.15 2.21 10.36
N ARG A 329 0.02 3.53 10.65
CA ARG A 329 0.98 4.61 10.31
C ARG A 329 2.40 4.06 10.10
N PRO A 330 2.84 3.88 8.84
CA PRO A 330 4.21 3.45 8.60
C PRO A 330 5.13 4.51 9.21
N SER A 331 6.12 4.09 9.99
CA SER A 331 7.27 4.96 10.26
C SER A 331 7.87 5.35 8.90
N LEU A 332 8.17 6.63 8.69
CA LEU A 332 8.81 7.13 7.46
C LEU A 332 9.92 6.18 6.98
N GLY A 333 9.70 5.50 5.86
CA GLY A 333 10.74 4.69 5.22
C GLY A 333 11.67 5.58 4.40
N ILE A 334 12.98 5.45 4.59
CA ILE A 334 13.95 6.31 3.88
C ILE A 334 14.67 5.51 2.81
N PHE A 335 14.65 6.01 1.57
CA PHE A 335 15.40 5.45 0.45
C PHE A 335 16.50 6.42 0.05
N VAL A 336 17.76 5.99 0.11
CA VAL A 336 18.90 6.79 -0.32
C VAL A 336 19.42 6.23 -1.63
N THR A 337 19.50 7.05 -2.66
CA THR A 337 19.98 6.61 -3.98
C THR A 337 21.11 7.49 -4.49
N SER A 338 22.16 6.89 -5.04
CA SER A 338 23.20 7.65 -5.75
C SER A 338 22.96 7.62 -7.25
N PHE A 339 23.18 8.75 -7.92
CA PHE A 339 22.94 8.87 -9.36
C PHE A 339 23.97 9.75 -10.09
N SER A 340 23.94 9.68 -11.41
CA SER A 340 24.69 10.49 -12.37
C SER A 340 23.83 11.62 -12.92
N PHE A 341 24.29 12.87 -12.80
CA PHE A 341 23.64 14.02 -13.45
C PHE A 341 23.62 13.89 -14.98
N ARG A 342 24.60 13.21 -15.59
CA ARG A 342 24.59 12.94 -17.05
C ARG A 342 23.39 12.09 -17.48
N GLN A 343 22.89 11.24 -16.57
CA GLN A 343 21.76 10.35 -16.81
C GLN A 343 20.43 10.97 -16.35
N GLY A 344 20.45 12.21 -15.87
CA GLY A 344 19.27 12.91 -15.36
C GLY A 344 18.92 12.53 -13.92
N LEU A 345 18.06 13.33 -13.30
CA LEU A 345 17.65 13.14 -11.90
C LEU A 345 16.70 11.92 -11.77
N PRO A 346 16.76 11.16 -10.66
CA PRO A 346 15.71 10.21 -10.31
C PRO A 346 14.39 10.98 -10.14
N ARG A 347 13.32 10.52 -10.78
CA ARG A 347 12.02 11.21 -10.75
C ARG A 347 11.30 11.04 -9.43
N GLU A 348 11.63 9.98 -8.72
CA GLU A 348 11.16 9.62 -7.40
C GLU A 348 11.87 10.38 -6.26
N ALA A 349 12.85 11.23 -6.58
CA ALA A 349 13.62 11.95 -5.56
C ALA A 349 12.82 13.09 -4.93
N ASP A 350 12.73 13.07 -3.60
CA ASP A 350 12.14 14.15 -2.81
C ASP A 350 13.18 15.22 -2.46
N LEU A 351 14.38 14.77 -2.09
CA LEU A 351 15.54 15.60 -1.81
C LEU A 351 16.65 15.23 -2.77
N VAL A 352 17.28 16.22 -3.38
CA VAL A 352 18.40 16.02 -4.31
C VAL A 352 19.58 16.85 -3.83
N PHE A 353 20.70 16.20 -3.56
CA PHE A 353 21.93 16.85 -3.14
C PHE A 353 23.04 16.65 -4.18
N ASP A 354 23.59 17.76 -4.65
CA ASP A 354 24.71 17.76 -5.59
C ASP A 354 26.03 17.68 -4.82
N VAL A 355 26.86 16.69 -5.14
CA VAL A 355 28.19 16.50 -4.55
C VAL A 355 29.32 16.62 -5.59
N ARG A 356 29.05 17.26 -6.74
CA ARG A 356 30.04 17.49 -7.80
C ARG A 356 31.17 18.44 -7.41
N PHE A 357 31.02 19.20 -6.34
CA PHE A 357 32.04 20.12 -5.83
C PHE A 357 33.13 19.43 -5.01
N LEU A 358 32.89 18.20 -4.50
CA LEU A 358 33.91 17.43 -3.78
C LEU A 358 35.02 17.00 -4.74
N ASP A 359 36.23 16.83 -4.20
CA ASP A 359 37.41 16.36 -4.94
C ASP A 359 37.10 15.10 -5.76
N ASN A 360 37.41 15.16 -7.06
CA ASN A 360 36.95 14.19 -8.03
C ASN A 360 37.95 13.02 -8.18
N PRO A 361 37.63 11.80 -7.71
CA PRO A 361 38.55 10.66 -7.79
C PRO A 361 38.83 10.20 -9.22
N TYR A 362 38.07 10.71 -10.19
CA TYR A 362 38.22 10.35 -11.61
C TYR A 362 39.57 10.77 -12.21
N TYR A 363 40.21 11.82 -11.68
CA TYR A 363 41.49 12.30 -12.19
C TYR A 363 42.67 11.41 -11.80
N ASP A 364 42.51 10.60 -10.75
CA ASP A 364 43.49 9.59 -10.38
C ASP A 364 43.25 8.31 -11.20
N PRO A 365 44.18 7.89 -12.07
CA PRO A 365 44.04 6.68 -12.89
C PRO A 365 43.82 5.39 -12.08
N VAL A 366 44.32 5.33 -10.84
CA VAL A 366 44.19 4.17 -9.94
C VAL A 366 42.80 4.11 -9.32
N LEU A 367 42.21 5.26 -9.00
CA LEU A 367 40.88 5.35 -8.39
C LEU A 367 39.75 5.32 -9.43
N ARG A 368 40.00 5.80 -10.65
CA ARG A 368 39.04 5.84 -11.75
C ARG A 368 38.29 4.52 -12.05
N PRO A 369 38.90 3.32 -12.00
CA PRO A 369 38.17 2.07 -12.23
C PRO A 369 37.38 1.59 -11.02
N LEU A 370 37.57 2.19 -9.83
CA LEU A 370 36.91 1.81 -8.59
C LEU A 370 35.54 2.51 -8.44
N THR A 371 34.91 2.35 -7.28
CA THR A 371 33.60 2.91 -6.92
C THR A 371 33.67 3.55 -5.53
N GLY A 372 32.64 4.31 -5.16
CA GLY A 372 32.51 4.86 -3.80
C GLY A 372 32.38 3.81 -2.69
N LEU A 373 32.22 2.52 -3.05
CA LEU A 373 32.25 1.40 -2.10
C LEU A 373 33.67 0.97 -1.74
N ASP A 374 34.67 1.34 -2.55
CA ASP A 374 36.05 0.90 -2.39
C ASP A 374 36.84 1.83 -1.45
N ALA A 375 37.50 1.25 -0.45
CA ALA A 375 38.23 2.01 0.58
C ALA A 375 39.21 3.07 0.03
N PRO A 376 39.96 2.86 -1.06
CA PRO A 376 40.83 3.89 -1.64
C PRO A 376 40.07 5.14 -2.10
N VAL A 377 38.89 4.96 -2.70
CA VAL A 377 38.02 6.08 -3.14
C VAL A 377 37.41 6.78 -1.94
N GLN A 378 37.00 6.01 -0.93
CA GLN A 378 36.47 6.56 0.33
C GLN A 378 37.48 7.45 1.04
N ALA A 379 38.74 6.98 1.12
CA ALA A 379 39.86 7.71 1.72
C ALA A 379 40.16 9.01 0.97
N HIS A 380 40.18 8.98 -0.37
CA HIS A 380 40.35 10.16 -1.20
C HIS A 380 39.26 11.21 -0.93
N ILE A 381 37.98 10.81 -0.93
CA ILE A 381 36.88 11.76 -0.71
C ILE A 381 36.89 12.32 0.71
N THR A 382 37.30 11.55 1.73
CA THR A 382 37.45 12.07 3.11
C THR A 382 38.63 13.00 3.31
N ALA A 383 39.65 12.90 2.47
CA ALA A 383 40.84 13.75 2.58
C ALA A 383 40.55 15.18 2.10
N ASP A 384 39.48 15.38 1.31
CA ASP A 384 38.98 16.69 0.94
C ASP A 384 38.63 17.49 2.22
N PRO A 385 39.29 18.64 2.47
CA PRO A 385 39.05 19.45 3.67
C PRO A 385 37.60 19.91 3.84
N VAL A 386 36.85 20.02 2.73
CA VAL A 386 35.44 20.48 2.75
C VAL A 386 34.49 19.34 3.11
N PHE A 387 34.91 18.08 2.98
CA PHE A 387 34.02 16.92 3.12
C PHE A 387 33.34 16.85 4.48
N ALA A 388 34.10 16.98 5.58
CA ALA A 388 33.59 16.81 6.92
C ALA A 388 32.52 17.86 7.26
N ASP A 389 32.85 19.14 7.04
CA ASP A 389 31.93 20.26 7.27
C ASP A 389 30.68 20.15 6.39
N PHE A 390 30.83 19.75 5.12
CA PHE A 390 29.69 19.53 4.24
C PHE A 390 28.77 18.42 4.77
N PHE A 391 29.34 17.27 5.13
CA PHE A 391 28.56 16.12 5.58
C PHE A 391 27.82 16.43 6.89
N ASP A 392 28.48 17.11 7.83
CA ASP A 392 27.87 17.52 9.10
C ASP A 392 26.71 18.50 8.88
N ASN A 393 26.88 19.48 7.99
CA ASN A 393 25.81 20.41 7.65
C ASN A 393 24.65 19.72 6.91
N LEU A 394 24.96 18.75 6.06
CA LEU A 394 23.97 17.95 5.34
C LEU A 394 23.08 17.16 6.32
N VAL A 395 23.69 16.46 7.28
CA VAL A 395 22.90 15.71 8.28
C VAL A 395 22.16 16.64 9.24
N ARG A 396 22.72 17.80 9.60
CA ARG A 396 22.02 18.85 10.37
C ARG A 396 20.81 19.42 9.63
N LEU A 397 20.85 19.46 8.31
CA LEU A 397 19.69 19.82 7.49
C LEU A 397 18.65 18.70 7.44
N ILE A 398 19.07 17.45 7.25
CA ILE A 398 18.16 16.30 7.09
C ILE A 398 17.44 15.96 8.41
N GLN A 399 18.17 15.95 9.53
CA GLN A 399 17.67 15.53 10.85
C GLN A 399 16.32 16.18 11.25
N PRO A 400 16.13 17.51 11.19
CA PRO A 400 14.87 18.14 11.57
C PRO A 400 13.73 17.90 10.56
N LEU A 401 14.03 17.46 9.34
CA LEU A 401 13.02 17.17 8.32
C LEU A 401 12.34 15.82 8.54
N LEU A 402 13.08 14.83 9.05
CA LEU A 402 12.57 13.46 9.25
C LEU A 402 11.25 13.41 10.05
N PRO A 403 11.16 13.99 11.28
CA PRO A 403 9.91 13.95 12.04
C PRO A 403 8.79 14.79 11.39
N ARG A 404 9.13 15.77 10.54
CA ARG A 404 8.14 16.59 9.84
C ARG A 404 7.51 15.83 8.68
N TYR A 405 8.32 15.13 7.88
CA TYR A 405 7.81 14.24 6.84
C TYR A 405 6.95 13.12 7.42
N ASP A 406 7.36 12.54 8.55
CA ASP A 406 6.56 11.53 9.26
C ASP A 406 5.22 12.12 9.74
N HIS A 407 5.23 13.32 10.33
CA HIS A 407 4.01 14.01 10.78
C HIS A 407 3.05 14.39 9.65
N GLU A 408 3.59 14.79 8.49
CA GLU A 408 2.83 15.07 7.26
C GLU A 408 2.15 13.80 6.69
N GLY A 409 2.47 12.63 7.24
CA GLY A 409 1.94 11.35 6.79
C GLY A 409 2.62 10.86 5.51
N LYS A 410 3.82 11.38 5.21
CA LYS A 410 4.61 10.89 4.10
C LYS A 410 5.11 9.49 4.42
N SER A 411 4.67 8.51 3.64
CA SER A 411 5.10 7.13 3.86
C SER A 411 6.60 6.95 3.60
N TYR A 412 7.17 7.64 2.59
CA TYR A 412 8.55 7.46 2.13
C TYR A 412 9.27 8.77 1.84
N LEU A 413 10.55 8.83 2.18
CA LEU A 413 11.46 9.91 1.79
C LEU A 413 12.58 9.37 0.92
N THR A 414 12.64 9.80 -0.35
CA THR A 414 13.74 9.47 -1.25
C THR A 414 14.78 10.60 -1.25
N ILE A 415 16.00 10.28 -0.81
CA ILE A 415 17.15 11.18 -0.81
C ILE A 415 18.10 10.76 -1.93
N ALA A 416 18.19 11.57 -2.98
CA ALA A 416 19.06 11.33 -4.12
C ALA A 416 20.35 12.14 -4.01
N ILE A 417 21.49 11.46 -4.13
CA ILE A 417 22.82 12.07 -4.12
C ILE A 417 23.42 12.00 -5.52
N GLY A 418 23.74 13.15 -6.09
CA GLY A 418 24.17 13.28 -7.48
C GLY A 418 25.65 13.66 -7.62
N CYS A 419 26.37 12.94 -8.48
CA CYS A 419 27.66 13.41 -9.01
C CYS A 419 27.64 13.31 -10.54
N THR A 420 28.71 13.72 -11.24
CA THR A 420 28.68 13.71 -12.71
C THR A 420 28.55 12.30 -13.27
N GLY A 421 29.35 11.35 -12.77
CA GLY A 421 29.39 9.98 -13.28
C GLY A 421 28.57 8.94 -12.51
N GLY A 422 28.03 9.27 -11.33
CA GLY A 422 27.23 8.35 -10.52
C GLY A 422 27.98 7.17 -9.90
N ARG A 423 29.32 7.20 -9.85
CA ARG A 423 30.18 6.05 -9.49
C ARG A 423 31.00 6.21 -8.22
N HIS A 424 31.54 7.40 -7.96
CA HIS A 424 32.50 7.65 -6.87
C HIS A 424 31.85 8.46 -5.72
N ARG A 425 31.84 9.79 -5.87
CA ARG A 425 31.40 10.75 -4.83
C ARG A 425 29.98 10.50 -4.34
N SER A 426 29.02 10.39 -5.26
CA SER A 426 27.61 10.18 -4.89
C SER A 426 27.36 8.83 -4.22
N VAL A 427 28.01 7.76 -4.70
CA VAL A 427 27.92 6.42 -4.10
C VAL A 427 28.39 6.46 -2.65
N TYR A 428 29.56 7.04 -2.41
CA TYR A 428 30.11 7.11 -1.07
C TYR A 428 29.27 7.96 -0.11
N VAL A 429 28.85 9.14 -0.55
CA VAL A 429 28.00 10.02 0.28
C VAL A 429 26.64 9.37 0.56
N ALA A 430 26.05 8.66 -0.41
CA ALA A 430 24.81 7.91 -0.21
C ALA A 430 24.96 6.81 0.86
N GLU A 431 26.03 6.01 0.80
CA GLU A 431 26.33 4.99 1.83
C GLU A 431 26.50 5.64 3.22
N ARG A 432 27.19 6.78 3.28
CA ARG A 432 27.46 7.46 4.53
C ARG A 432 26.19 8.05 5.17
N ILE A 433 25.30 8.63 4.36
CA ILE A 433 23.97 9.06 4.81
C ILE A 433 23.15 7.86 5.28
N GLY A 434 23.17 6.76 4.52
CA GLY A 434 22.49 5.52 4.90
C GLY A 434 22.94 5.01 6.27
N ALA A 435 24.25 4.89 6.48
CA ALA A 435 24.81 4.48 7.77
C ALA A 435 24.44 5.44 8.91
N TRP A 436 24.49 6.76 8.66
CA TRP A 436 24.08 7.76 9.65
C TRP A 436 22.59 7.63 10.02
N LEU A 437 21.69 7.48 9.04
CA LEU A 437 20.26 7.30 9.26
C LEU A 437 19.96 6.02 10.07
N ALA A 438 20.62 4.91 9.72
CA ALA A 438 20.48 3.65 10.45
C ALA A 438 20.92 3.78 11.91
N ALA A 439 22.03 4.47 12.17
CA ALA A 439 22.50 4.75 13.53
C ALA A 439 21.53 5.65 14.34
N HIS A 440 20.69 6.44 13.66
CA HIS A 440 19.64 7.27 14.27
C HIS A 440 18.27 6.58 14.32
N GLY A 441 18.24 5.25 14.22
CA GLY A 441 17.04 4.43 14.40
C GLY A 441 16.06 4.47 13.22
N GLN A 442 16.47 5.01 12.06
CA GLN A 442 15.63 5.05 10.87
C GLN A 442 15.68 3.73 10.09
N THR A 443 14.55 3.36 9.49
CA THR A 443 14.51 2.25 8.52
C THR A 443 14.95 2.77 7.16
N VAL A 444 16.19 2.48 6.77
CA VAL A 444 16.81 3.01 5.55
C VAL A 444 17.18 1.90 4.56
N THR A 445 17.05 2.18 3.27
CA THR A 445 17.55 1.34 2.17
C THR A 445 18.42 2.19 1.26
N VAL A 446 19.60 1.68 0.87
CA VAL A 446 20.54 2.37 -0.02
C VAL A 446 20.64 1.63 -1.35
N ALA A 447 20.65 2.37 -2.46
CA ALA A 447 20.86 1.84 -3.80
C ALA A 447 21.73 2.77 -4.66
N HIS A 448 22.31 2.24 -5.73
CA HIS A 448 23.19 3.01 -6.61
C HIS A 448 22.82 2.82 -8.09
N ARG A 449 22.05 3.77 -8.63
CA ARG A 449 21.45 3.67 -9.97
C ARG A 449 22.47 3.43 -11.07
N ASP A 450 23.58 4.18 -11.04
CA ASP A 450 24.54 4.27 -12.15
C ASP A 450 25.87 3.54 -11.87
N ILE A 451 26.01 2.82 -10.74
CA ILE A 451 27.31 2.27 -10.27
C ILE A 451 27.93 1.24 -11.21
N SER A 452 27.07 0.46 -11.89
CA SER A 452 27.45 -0.66 -12.75
C SER A 452 27.65 -0.26 -14.21
N ARG A 453 27.44 1.02 -14.56
CA ARG A 453 27.56 1.48 -15.94
C ARG A 453 29.04 1.67 -16.31
N PRO A 454 29.47 1.24 -17.51
CA PRO A 454 30.84 1.43 -17.96
C PRO A 454 31.16 2.92 -18.09
N VAL A 455 32.41 3.29 -17.79
CA VAL A 455 32.91 4.66 -17.88
C VAL A 455 33.02 5.04 -19.37
N ASN A 456 31.98 5.65 -19.93
CA ASN A 456 32.04 6.14 -21.30
C ASN A 456 32.97 7.36 -21.40
N HIS A 457 33.90 7.30 -22.36
CA HIS A 457 35.07 8.17 -22.51
C HIS A 457 34.79 9.57 -23.09
N HIS A 458 33.54 10.03 -23.19
CA HIS A 458 33.23 11.29 -23.88
C HIS A 458 32.82 12.45 -22.94
N ALA A 459 33.66 13.48 -23.00
CA ALA A 459 33.50 14.90 -22.67
C ALA A 459 32.94 15.28 -21.29
N GLU A 460 33.84 15.50 -20.33
CA GLU A 460 33.66 16.51 -19.28
C GLU A 460 34.47 17.73 -19.72
N VAL A 461 33.79 18.82 -20.08
CA VAL A 461 34.44 20.15 -20.16
C VAL A 461 34.64 20.59 -18.70
N PRO A 462 35.87 20.98 -18.29
CA PRO A 462 36.11 21.50 -16.95
C PRO A 462 35.17 22.68 -16.68
N MET A 463 34.53 22.73 -15.51
CA MET A 463 34.06 24.02 -15.02
C MET A 463 35.30 24.84 -14.70
N ASP A 464 35.50 25.93 -15.45
CA ASP A 464 36.64 26.82 -15.33
C ASP A 464 36.91 27.25 -13.89
N ASP A 465 38.20 27.33 -13.60
CA ASP A 465 38.80 27.81 -12.37
C ASP A 465 38.11 29.06 -11.81
N LYS A 466 37.81 29.02 -10.51
CA LYS A 466 37.59 30.25 -9.74
C LYS A 466 38.89 31.08 -9.81
N PRO A 467 38.85 32.36 -10.26
CA PRO A 467 39.98 33.23 -10.03
C PRO A 467 40.02 33.57 -8.53
N VAL A 468 40.99 32.98 -7.83
CA VAL A 468 41.51 33.54 -6.58
C VAL A 468 42.27 34.81 -6.98
N SER A 469 41.65 35.98 -6.81
CA SER A 469 42.38 37.24 -6.86
C SER A 469 43.19 37.42 -5.58
N PRO A 470 44.51 37.59 -5.62
CA PRO A 470 45.24 38.10 -4.47
C PRO A 470 45.05 39.61 -4.42
N SER A 471 44.53 40.10 -3.29
CA SER A 471 44.55 41.52 -2.96
C SER A 471 46.00 41.95 -2.73
N SER A 472 46.64 42.55 -3.72
CA SER A 472 47.88 43.32 -3.52
C SER A 472 47.53 44.78 -3.22
N SER A 473 47.58 45.10 -1.93
CA SER A 473 47.74 46.45 -1.46
C SER A 473 49.10 47.00 -1.93
N THR A 474 49.11 48.01 -2.79
CA THR A 474 50.23 48.96 -2.87
C THR A 474 49.66 50.37 -3.00
N LEU A 475 49.86 51.13 -1.92
CA LEU A 475 49.74 52.57 -1.84
C LEU A 475 50.93 53.23 -2.58
N ARG A 476 50.73 54.51 -2.92
CA ARG A 476 51.70 55.57 -3.29
C ARG A 476 52.10 55.64 -4.78
N GLU A 477 52.26 56.80 -5.42
CA GLU A 477 52.06 58.22 -5.13
C GLU A 477 52.39 58.97 -6.46
N HIS A 478 51.85 60.20 -6.61
CA HIS A 478 52.32 61.31 -7.46
C HIS A 478 52.31 61.20 -9.00
N ALA A 479 51.37 61.91 -9.64
CA ALA A 479 51.57 63.25 -10.22
C ALA A 479 50.22 63.84 -10.66
#